data_AF-A0A1Y5SS13-F1
#
_entry.id   AF-A0A1Y5SS13-F1
#
_cell.length_a   1.000
_cell.length_b   1.000
_cell.length_c   1.000
_cell.angle_alpha   90.00
_cell.angle_beta   90.00
_cell.angle_gamma   90.00
#
_symmetry.space_group_name_H-M   'P 1'
#
loop_
_entity.id
_entity.type
_entity.pdbx_description
1 polymer ?
#
loop_
_entity_poly.entity_id
_entity_poly.type
_entity_poly.pdbx_seq_one_letter_code
_entity_poly.pdbx_strand_id
1 'polypeptide(L)'
;MAAGFSYGGWTTLAAGGVQANHAGFVQHCVDHRDTSSHCNDLIGGGVNIAGMDANAFDASYADPRITHVTAVDPGLIWNLDAAHTAALTVPTRLIALGAGEDRLLATDFDQSGFAALVPHADITRIAPASHFMFLPLCTQQGATPLEAENDDPVCTDPAGSDRAALHDQVIDLIAADLNL
;
A
#
# COMPACT_ATOMS: atom_id res chain seq x y z
N MET A 1 0.77 -15.94 9.31
CA MET A 1 0.25 -14.77 8.59
C MET A 1 1.24 -13.62 8.70
N ALA A 2 1.32 -12.77 7.67
CA ALA A 2 1.87 -11.42 7.76
C ALA A 2 0.77 -10.41 7.36
N ALA A 3 0.67 -9.30 8.08
CA ALA A 3 -0.21 -8.19 7.74
C ALA A 3 0.59 -6.88 7.75
N GLY A 4 0.31 -5.99 6.81
CA GLY A 4 1.01 -4.71 6.74
C GLY A 4 0.26 -3.67 5.92
N PHE A 5 0.62 -2.42 6.16
CA PHE A 5 0.01 -1.24 5.54
C PHE A 5 1.03 -0.42 4.76
N SER A 6 0.64 0.17 3.63
CA SER A 6 1.50 1.03 2.81
C SER A 6 2.77 0.28 2.36
N TYR A 7 3.98 0.77 2.64
CA TYR A 7 5.21 0.01 2.40
C TYR A 7 5.33 -1.28 3.23
N GLY A 8 4.67 -1.33 4.38
CA GLY A 8 4.48 -2.58 5.12
C GLY A 8 3.60 -3.57 4.37
N GLY A 9 2.60 -3.10 3.62
CA GLY A 9 1.76 -3.92 2.74
C GLY A 9 2.56 -4.48 1.55
N TRP A 10 3.44 -3.67 0.96
CA TRP A 10 4.45 -4.17 0.02
C TRP A 10 5.31 -5.27 0.64
N THR A 11 5.84 -5.02 1.85
CA THR A 11 6.70 -5.98 2.54
C THR A 11 5.99 -7.32 2.77
N THR A 12 4.69 -7.31 3.11
CA THR A 12 3.94 -8.55 3.30
C THR A 12 3.64 -9.26 1.99
N LEU A 13 3.35 -8.54 0.91
CA LEU A 13 3.23 -9.10 -0.44
C LEU A 13 4.54 -9.74 -0.90
N ALA A 14 5.67 -9.07 -0.69
CA ALA A 14 6.98 -9.58 -1.04
C ALA A 14 7.33 -10.85 -0.25
N ALA A 15 7.06 -10.85 1.05
CA ALA A 15 7.20 -12.02 1.91
C ALA A 15 6.26 -13.17 1.50
N GLY A 16 5.12 -12.87 0.90
CA GLY A 16 4.17 -13.85 0.35
C GLY A 16 4.55 -14.42 -1.02
N GLY A 17 5.48 -13.79 -1.73
CA GLY A 17 5.95 -14.26 -3.05
C GLY A 17 5.82 -13.26 -4.19
N VAL A 18 5.35 -12.02 -3.96
CA VAL A 18 5.44 -10.97 -4.98
C VAL A 18 6.89 -10.53 -5.14
N GLN A 19 7.34 -10.33 -6.38
CA GLN A 19 8.65 -9.76 -6.67
C GLN A 19 8.52 -8.31 -7.14
N ALA A 20 9.51 -7.49 -6.79
CA ALA A 20 9.56 -6.12 -7.24
C ALA A 20 9.88 -6.04 -8.74
N ASN A 21 9.60 -4.88 -9.34
CA ASN A 21 10.10 -4.51 -10.66
C ASN A 21 10.83 -3.18 -10.54
N HIS A 22 12.16 -3.21 -10.40
CA HIS A 22 12.99 -2.03 -10.27
C HIS A 22 12.81 -1.09 -11.46
N ALA A 23 12.85 -1.61 -12.68
CA ALA A 23 12.63 -0.83 -13.88
C ALA A 23 11.21 -0.21 -13.90
N GLY A 24 10.22 -0.97 -13.45
CA GLY A 24 8.84 -0.51 -13.29
C GLY A 24 8.71 0.62 -12.26
N PHE A 25 9.39 0.51 -11.12
CA PHE A 25 9.41 1.55 -10.09
C PHE A 25 10.09 2.84 -10.58
N VAL A 26 11.24 2.71 -11.25
CA VAL A 26 11.92 3.84 -11.90
C VAL A 26 10.97 4.54 -12.88
N GLN A 27 10.30 3.78 -13.74
CA GLN A 27 9.38 4.34 -14.72
C GLN A 27 8.17 4.99 -14.06
N HIS A 28 7.60 4.39 -13.01
CA HIS A 28 6.51 4.99 -12.24
C HIS A 28 6.91 6.37 -11.69
N CYS A 29 8.11 6.49 -11.13
CA CYS A 29 8.60 7.78 -10.61
C CYS A 29 8.95 8.80 -11.69
N VAL A 30 9.30 8.36 -12.91
CA VAL A 30 9.42 9.27 -14.07
C VAL A 30 8.05 9.81 -14.45
N ASP A 31 7.04 8.95 -14.55
CA ASP A 31 5.72 9.31 -15.06
C ASP A 31 4.87 10.10 -14.04
N HIS A 32 5.08 9.86 -12.74
CA HIS A 32 4.23 10.37 -11.66
C HIS A 32 5.00 11.24 -10.66
N ARG A 33 6.13 11.83 -11.04
CA ARG A 33 6.97 12.64 -10.14
C ARG A 33 6.19 13.72 -9.37
N ASP A 34 5.25 14.38 -10.04
CA ASP A 34 4.53 15.52 -9.47
C ASP A 34 3.25 15.11 -8.72
N THR A 35 2.79 13.87 -8.88
CA THR A 35 1.53 13.36 -8.31
C THR A 35 1.74 12.26 -7.27
N SER A 36 2.89 11.59 -7.26
CA SER A 36 3.32 10.65 -6.24
C SER A 36 4.28 11.34 -5.28
N SER A 37 3.81 11.67 -4.07
CA SER A 37 4.63 12.30 -3.02
C SER A 37 5.91 11.51 -2.75
N HIS A 38 5.83 10.19 -2.69
CA HIS A 38 7.01 9.33 -2.52
C HIS A 38 8.08 9.52 -3.60
N CYS A 39 7.68 9.53 -4.87
CA CYS A 39 8.62 9.75 -5.97
C CYS A 39 9.18 11.18 -5.92
N ASN A 40 8.35 12.16 -5.56
CA ASN A 40 8.78 13.54 -5.36
C ASN A 40 9.86 13.64 -4.28
N ASP A 41 9.64 13.01 -3.12
CA ASP A 41 10.53 13.03 -1.97
C ASP A 41 11.87 12.36 -2.28
N LEU A 42 11.85 11.18 -2.90
CA LEU A 42 13.07 10.47 -3.28
C LEU A 42 13.90 11.31 -4.27
N ILE A 43 13.26 11.83 -5.32
CA ILE A 43 13.96 12.63 -6.34
C ILE A 43 14.44 13.97 -5.76
N GLY A 44 13.60 14.64 -4.96
CA GLY A 44 13.92 15.89 -4.27
C GLY A 44 15.04 15.74 -3.25
N GLY A 45 15.11 14.57 -2.59
CA GLY A 45 16.20 14.18 -1.70
C GLY A 45 17.48 13.73 -2.41
N GLY A 46 17.51 13.72 -3.75
CA GLY A 46 18.69 13.34 -4.54
C GLY A 46 18.95 11.84 -4.59
N VAL A 47 17.95 11.00 -4.30
CA VAL A 47 18.07 9.54 -4.37
C VAL A 47 18.16 9.10 -5.82
N ASN A 48 19.26 8.42 -6.18
CA ASN A 48 19.41 7.81 -7.50
C ASN A 48 18.70 6.44 -7.54
N ILE A 49 17.39 6.46 -7.77
CA ILE A 49 16.56 5.24 -7.85
C ILE A 49 17.07 4.32 -8.97
N ALA A 50 17.40 4.88 -10.14
CA ALA A 50 17.88 4.12 -11.29
C ALA A 50 19.25 3.45 -11.06
N GLY A 51 20.03 3.94 -10.10
CA GLY A 51 21.33 3.39 -9.73
C GLY A 51 21.29 2.34 -8.61
N MET A 52 20.11 2.01 -8.07
CA MET A 52 19.97 0.93 -7.09
C MET A 52 20.31 -0.43 -7.73
N ASP A 53 20.80 -1.38 -6.93
CA ASP A 53 21.07 -2.74 -7.40
C ASP A 53 19.75 -3.45 -7.72
N ALA A 54 19.41 -3.52 -9.02
CA ALA A 54 18.20 -4.18 -9.50
C ALA A 54 18.15 -5.66 -9.11
N ASN A 55 19.29 -6.36 -9.03
CA ASN A 55 19.29 -7.77 -8.63
C ASN A 55 18.83 -7.93 -7.19
N ALA A 56 19.25 -7.02 -6.31
CA ALA A 56 18.79 -6.99 -4.93
C ALA A 56 17.34 -6.53 -4.84
N PHE A 57 16.94 -5.51 -5.61
CA PHE A 57 15.57 -4.98 -5.58
C PHE A 57 14.54 -6.01 -6.05
N ASP A 58 14.83 -6.74 -7.13
CA ASP A 58 13.93 -7.70 -7.77
C ASP A 58 14.07 -9.13 -7.22
N ALA A 59 14.96 -9.33 -6.24
CA ALA A 59 15.16 -10.64 -5.61
C ALA A 59 13.87 -11.19 -5.00
N SER A 60 13.79 -12.51 -4.89
CA SER A 60 12.71 -13.15 -4.13
C SER A 60 12.96 -12.97 -2.64
N TYR A 61 11.98 -12.37 -1.97
CA TYR A 61 11.93 -12.24 -0.52
C TYR A 61 10.87 -13.14 0.12
N ALA A 62 10.39 -14.12 -0.63
CA ALA A 62 9.37 -15.06 -0.17
C ALA A 62 9.87 -15.79 1.09
N ASP A 63 9.06 -15.76 2.14
CA ASP A 63 9.35 -16.45 3.39
C ASP A 63 8.38 -17.64 3.53
N PRO A 64 8.88 -18.89 3.51
CA PRO A 64 8.02 -20.08 3.55
C PRO A 64 7.24 -20.24 4.86
N ARG A 65 7.54 -19.44 5.89
CA ARG A 65 6.78 -19.39 7.15
C ARG A 65 5.51 -18.57 7.02
N ILE A 66 5.41 -17.70 6.01
CA ILE A 66 4.21 -16.89 5.76
C ILE A 66 3.20 -17.76 5.01
N THR A 67 2.08 -18.03 5.68
CA THR A 67 1.00 -18.88 5.14
C THR A 67 -0.21 -18.09 4.67
N HIS A 68 -0.30 -16.80 5.01
CA HIS A 68 -1.40 -15.88 4.68
C HIS A 68 -0.86 -14.45 4.63
N VAL A 69 -1.35 -13.64 3.71
CA VAL A 69 -0.96 -12.24 3.54
C VAL A 69 -2.19 -11.33 3.65
N THR A 70 -2.08 -10.27 4.44
CA THR A 70 -2.97 -9.10 4.34
C THR A 70 -2.14 -7.88 3.98
N ALA A 71 -2.51 -7.20 2.90
CA ALA A 71 -1.89 -5.96 2.47
C ALA A 71 -2.93 -4.84 2.40
N VAL A 72 -2.81 -3.87 3.31
CA VAL A 72 -3.69 -2.71 3.38
C VAL A 72 -3.03 -1.56 2.63
N ASP A 73 -3.68 -1.09 1.59
CA ASP A 73 -3.27 0.02 0.74
C ASP A 73 -1.77 -0.06 0.37
N PRO A 74 -1.30 -1.17 -0.22
CA PRO A 74 0.12 -1.41 -0.45
C PRO A 74 0.73 -0.41 -1.44
N GLY A 75 1.93 0.09 -1.14
CA GLY A 75 2.75 0.86 -2.08
C GLY A 75 3.60 -0.04 -3.00
N LEU A 76 4.36 0.57 -3.92
CA LEU A 76 5.30 -0.12 -4.83
C LEU A 76 4.67 -1.20 -5.74
N ILE A 77 3.37 -1.07 -6.01
CA ILE A 77 2.57 -2.02 -6.79
C ILE A 77 2.33 -1.58 -8.25
N TRP A 78 3.13 -0.63 -8.73
CA TRP A 78 3.04 -0.07 -10.07
C TRP A 78 3.99 -0.75 -11.04
N ASN A 79 3.56 -0.85 -12.31
CA ASN A 79 4.33 -1.46 -13.40
C ASN A 79 4.78 -2.91 -13.11
N LEU A 80 3.99 -3.66 -12.32
CA LEU A 80 4.14 -5.10 -12.17
C LEU A 80 3.39 -5.83 -13.30
N ASP A 81 3.74 -7.10 -13.49
CA ASP A 81 3.05 -8.00 -14.43
C ASP A 81 2.77 -9.37 -13.79
N ALA A 82 2.23 -10.30 -14.58
CA ALA A 82 1.89 -11.64 -14.11
C ALA A 82 3.10 -12.45 -13.62
N ALA A 83 4.31 -12.20 -14.14
CA ALA A 83 5.51 -12.90 -13.69
C ALA A 83 5.90 -12.46 -12.27
N HIS A 84 5.72 -11.18 -11.95
CA HIS A 84 6.02 -10.62 -10.63
C HIS A 84 5.11 -11.15 -9.52
N THR A 85 3.94 -11.68 -9.86
CA THR A 85 2.94 -12.17 -8.90
C THR A 85 2.77 -13.69 -8.92
N ALA A 86 3.43 -14.39 -9.86
CA ALA A 86 3.24 -15.83 -10.08
C ALA A 86 3.59 -16.71 -8.86
N ALA A 87 4.50 -16.25 -7.98
CA ALA A 87 4.89 -16.99 -6.79
C ALA A 87 4.04 -16.67 -5.55
N LEU A 88 3.11 -15.72 -5.63
CA LEU A 88 2.15 -15.44 -4.55
C LEU A 88 1.02 -16.48 -4.58
N THR A 89 1.24 -17.61 -3.90
CA THR A 89 0.30 -18.75 -3.88
C THR A 89 -0.48 -18.88 -2.57
N VAL A 90 -0.16 -18.08 -1.57
CA VAL A 90 -0.83 -18.10 -0.26
C VAL A 90 -2.14 -17.32 -0.31
N PRO A 91 -3.14 -17.64 0.53
CA PRO A 91 -4.32 -16.81 0.71
C PRO A 91 -3.92 -15.36 0.96
N THR A 92 -4.50 -14.45 0.18
CA THR A 92 -4.12 -13.04 0.16
C THR A 92 -5.36 -12.18 0.28
N ARG A 93 -5.34 -11.22 1.21
CA ARG A 93 -6.30 -10.13 1.29
C ARG A 93 -5.67 -8.81 0.88
N LEU A 94 -6.34 -8.09 -0.01
CA LEU A 94 -6.05 -6.70 -0.32
C LEU A 94 -7.14 -5.79 0.23
N ILE A 95 -6.76 -4.69 0.85
CA ILE A 95 -7.71 -3.69 1.34
C ILE A 95 -7.33 -2.33 0.77
N ALA A 96 -8.17 -1.72 -0.08
CA ALA A 96 -7.98 -0.32 -0.48
C ALA A 96 -8.70 0.61 0.49
N LEU A 97 -8.10 1.78 0.73
CA LEU A 97 -8.71 2.85 1.53
C LEU A 97 -9.07 4.03 0.62
N GLY A 98 -10.36 4.36 0.60
CA GLY A 98 -10.90 5.47 -0.16
C GLY A 98 -11.38 5.11 -1.55
N ALA A 99 -11.91 6.13 -2.24
CA ALA A 99 -12.39 6.04 -3.61
C ALA A 99 -12.15 7.38 -4.33
N GLY A 100 -11.95 7.33 -5.66
CA GLY A 100 -11.75 8.54 -6.46
C GLY A 100 -10.57 9.36 -5.95
N GLU A 101 -10.79 10.65 -5.70
CA GLU A 101 -9.73 11.58 -5.29
C GLU A 101 -9.26 11.40 -3.83
N ASP A 102 -9.98 10.63 -3.01
CA ASP A 102 -9.56 10.33 -1.64
C ASP A 102 -8.43 9.27 -1.58
N ARG A 103 -8.11 8.64 -2.72
CA ARG A 103 -7.04 7.63 -2.81
C ARG A 103 -5.69 8.28 -3.07
N LEU A 104 -4.67 7.74 -2.41
CA LEU A 104 -3.29 8.06 -2.72
C LEU A 104 -2.86 7.28 -3.97
N LEU A 105 -2.43 7.99 -5.01
CA LEU A 105 -2.03 7.38 -6.29
C LEU A 105 -1.02 6.24 -6.10
N ALA A 106 -0.01 6.44 -5.24
CA ALA A 106 1.06 5.48 -5.03
C ALA A 106 0.58 4.10 -4.51
N THR A 107 -0.62 4.04 -3.92
CA THR A 107 -1.19 2.84 -3.30
C THR A 107 -2.45 2.33 -4.00
N ASP A 108 -2.93 3.04 -5.03
CA ASP A 108 -4.12 2.65 -5.79
C ASP A 108 -3.84 1.43 -6.69
N PHE A 109 -4.10 0.24 -6.14
CA PHE A 109 -3.94 -1.02 -6.86
C PHE A 109 -4.97 -1.25 -7.98
N ASP A 110 -6.06 -0.47 -8.02
CA ASP A 110 -7.02 -0.54 -9.11
C ASP A 110 -6.47 0.23 -10.31
N GLN A 111 -5.94 1.42 -10.07
CA GLN A 111 -5.33 2.26 -11.10
C GLN A 111 -4.01 1.68 -11.61
N SER A 112 -3.20 1.06 -10.74
CA SER A 112 -1.94 0.43 -11.15
C SER A 112 -2.15 -0.87 -11.96
N GLY A 113 -3.35 -1.46 -11.90
CA GLY A 113 -3.66 -2.78 -12.47
C GLY A 113 -3.27 -3.97 -11.61
N PHE A 114 -2.67 -3.76 -10.43
CA PHE A 114 -2.20 -4.84 -9.56
C PHE A 114 -3.31 -5.79 -9.12
N ALA A 115 -4.54 -5.29 -8.86
CA ALA A 115 -5.68 -6.15 -8.51
C ALA A 115 -5.97 -7.24 -9.56
N ALA A 116 -5.71 -6.98 -10.85
CA ALA A 116 -5.91 -7.96 -11.92
C ALA A 116 -4.80 -9.03 -11.96
N LEU A 117 -3.63 -8.75 -11.38
CA LEU A 117 -2.49 -9.67 -11.32
C LEU A 117 -2.62 -10.69 -10.19
N VAL A 118 -3.47 -10.43 -9.20
CA VAL A 118 -3.73 -11.32 -8.06
C VAL A 118 -5.20 -11.78 -8.03
N PRO A 119 -5.69 -12.49 -9.07
CA PRO A 119 -7.11 -12.84 -9.21
C PRO A 119 -7.65 -13.77 -8.10
N HIS A 120 -6.77 -14.36 -7.29
CA HIS A 120 -7.11 -15.19 -6.15
C HIS A 120 -7.22 -14.41 -4.83
N ALA A 121 -6.89 -13.12 -4.82
CA ALA A 121 -6.95 -12.31 -3.61
C ALA A 121 -8.39 -11.93 -3.25
N ASP A 122 -8.69 -11.94 -1.97
CA ASP A 122 -9.92 -11.35 -1.42
C ASP A 122 -9.73 -9.83 -1.34
N ILE A 123 -10.45 -9.08 -2.17
CA ILE A 123 -10.28 -7.63 -2.27
C ILE A 123 -11.45 -6.89 -1.60
N THR A 124 -11.13 -6.11 -0.58
CA THR A 124 -12.06 -5.17 0.06
C THR A 124 -11.66 -3.73 -0.30
N ARG A 125 -12.65 -2.87 -0.56
CA ARG A 125 -12.44 -1.43 -0.77
C ARG A 125 -13.30 -0.70 0.26
N ILE A 126 -12.68 0.02 1.20
CA ILE A 126 -13.37 0.72 2.28
C ILE A 126 -13.48 2.20 1.89
N ALA A 127 -14.70 2.72 1.82
CA ALA A 127 -14.97 4.12 1.52
C ALA A 127 -16.26 4.58 2.26
N PRO A 128 -16.38 5.86 2.67
CA PRO A 128 -15.36 6.92 2.56
C PRO A 128 -14.16 6.66 3.49
N ALA A 129 -12.94 6.82 2.96
CA ALA A 129 -11.69 6.66 3.70
C ALA A 129 -10.52 7.32 2.93
N SER A 130 -9.36 7.46 3.57
CA SER A 130 -8.10 7.85 2.90
C SER A 130 -6.95 6.99 3.40
N HIS A 131 -5.80 7.04 2.71
CA HIS A 131 -4.60 6.25 3.05
C HIS A 131 -4.22 6.35 4.53
N PHE A 132 -4.17 7.57 5.07
CA PHE A 132 -3.73 7.82 6.44
C PHE A 132 -4.74 7.37 7.51
N MET A 133 -5.96 6.97 7.14
CA MET A 133 -6.93 6.45 8.09
C MET A 133 -6.54 5.11 8.70
N PHE A 134 -5.56 4.40 8.14
CA PHE A 134 -4.99 3.23 8.82
C PHE A 134 -4.11 3.59 10.02
N LEU A 135 -3.62 4.83 10.11
CA LEU A 135 -2.83 5.29 11.24
C LEU A 135 -3.70 5.43 12.51
N PRO A 136 -3.09 5.46 13.71
CA PRO A 136 -3.83 5.55 14.97
C PRO A 136 -4.84 6.70 15.02
N LEU A 137 -5.82 6.58 15.90
CA LEU A 137 -6.82 7.63 16.12
C LEU A 137 -6.15 8.98 16.41
N CYS A 138 -6.59 10.01 15.71
CA CYS A 138 -6.11 11.37 15.94
C CYS A 138 -6.66 11.93 17.25
N THR A 139 -5.85 12.73 17.94
CA THR A 139 -6.34 13.56 19.03
C THR A 139 -7.14 14.74 18.46
N GLN A 140 -7.97 15.37 19.29
CA GLN A 140 -8.75 16.56 18.89
C GLN A 140 -7.87 17.70 18.34
N GLN A 141 -6.60 17.75 18.73
CA GLN A 141 -5.65 18.78 18.30
C GLN A 141 -4.70 18.31 17.19
N GLY A 142 -4.85 17.08 16.68
CA GLY A 142 -3.87 16.46 15.78
C GLY A 142 -3.72 17.17 14.43
N ALA A 143 -4.82 17.69 13.86
CA ALA A 143 -4.78 18.36 12.56
C ALA A 143 -4.04 19.71 12.59
N THR A 144 -4.18 20.48 13.68
CA THR A 144 -3.62 21.83 13.78
C THR A 144 -2.10 21.94 13.59
N PRO A 145 -1.25 21.13 14.27
CA PRO A 145 0.19 21.20 14.05
C PRO A 145 0.58 20.72 12.65
N LEU A 146 -0.09 19.69 12.10
CA LEU A 146 0.17 19.18 10.74
C LEU A 146 -0.09 20.27 9.69
N GLU A 147 -1.22 20.96 9.80
CA GLU A 147 -1.55 22.09 8.91
C GLU A 147 -0.55 23.25 9.06
N ALA A 148 -0.15 23.57 10.29
CA ALA A 148 0.80 24.65 10.56
C ALA A 148 2.20 24.38 9.99
N GLU A 149 2.60 23.11 9.91
CA GLU A 149 3.87 22.65 9.36
C GLU A 149 3.79 22.34 7.86
N ASN A 150 2.59 22.43 7.26
CA ASN A 150 2.32 21.97 5.90
C ASN A 150 2.77 20.52 5.68
N ASP A 151 2.51 19.69 6.68
CA ASP A 151 2.77 18.25 6.70
C ASP A 151 1.58 17.49 6.06
N ASP A 152 1.72 16.17 5.90
CA ASP A 152 0.68 15.31 5.37
C ASP A 152 -0.63 15.43 6.17
N PRO A 153 -1.81 15.37 5.51
CA PRO A 153 -3.13 15.54 6.14
C PRO A 153 -3.56 14.29 6.93
N VAL A 154 -2.70 13.78 7.80
CA VAL A 154 -2.90 12.54 8.56
C VAL A 154 -4.17 12.57 9.41
N CYS A 155 -4.56 13.73 9.91
CA CYS A 155 -5.73 13.92 10.78
C CYS A 155 -6.91 14.65 10.13
N THR A 156 -6.95 14.68 8.80
CA THR A 156 -8.04 15.30 8.04
C THR A 156 -8.74 14.22 7.19
N ASP A 157 -9.65 13.50 7.84
CA ASP A 157 -10.34 12.37 7.23
C ASP A 157 -11.46 12.84 6.27
N PRO A 158 -11.74 12.11 5.17
CA PRO A 158 -12.83 12.45 4.25
C PRO A 158 -14.19 12.55 4.96
N ALA A 159 -15.05 13.42 4.44
CA ALA A 159 -16.36 13.65 5.05
C ALA A 159 -17.20 12.35 5.11
N GLY A 160 -17.81 12.10 6.28
CA GLY A 160 -18.65 10.90 6.50
C GLY A 160 -17.87 9.63 6.78
N SER A 161 -16.53 9.69 6.84
CA SER A 161 -15.70 8.58 7.30
C SER A 161 -15.69 8.45 8.82
N ASP A 162 -15.42 7.24 9.30
CA ASP A 162 -15.22 6.92 10.71
C ASP A 162 -13.97 6.04 10.83
N ARG A 163 -12.90 6.64 11.34
CA ARG A 163 -11.60 5.99 11.49
C ARG A 163 -11.65 4.79 12.44
N ALA A 164 -12.40 4.88 13.53
CA ALA A 164 -12.51 3.79 14.49
C ALA A 164 -13.28 2.62 13.88
N ALA A 165 -14.40 2.90 13.20
CA ALA A 165 -15.16 1.87 12.50
C ALA A 165 -14.34 1.21 11.35
N LEU A 166 -13.49 1.98 10.67
CA LEU A 166 -12.55 1.45 9.68
C LEU A 166 -11.53 0.50 10.32
N HIS A 167 -10.96 0.86 11.47
CA HIS A 167 -10.05 -0.01 12.22
C HIS A 167 -10.74 -1.30 12.65
N ASP A 168 -11.95 -1.22 13.20
CA ASP A 168 -12.76 -2.38 13.59
C ASP A 168 -13.04 -3.28 12.39
N GLN A 169 -13.44 -2.69 11.25
CA GLN A 169 -13.69 -3.46 10.02
C GLN A 169 -12.43 -4.19 9.53
N VAL A 170 -11.26 -3.56 9.58
CA VAL A 170 -10.00 -4.22 9.18
C VAL A 170 -9.62 -5.33 10.17
N ILE A 171 -9.82 -5.13 11.48
CA ILE A 171 -9.61 -6.15 12.50
C ILE A 171 -10.51 -7.36 12.24
N ASP A 172 -11.81 -7.14 11.99
CA ASP A 172 -12.78 -8.20 11.72
C ASP A 172 -12.42 -9.00 10.46
N LEU A 173 -11.99 -8.32 9.40
CA LEU A 173 -11.49 -8.98 8.19
C LEU A 173 -10.30 -9.88 8.53
N ILE A 174 -9.24 -9.33 9.14
CA ILE A 174 -8.02 -10.10 9.46
C ILE A 174 -8.35 -11.27 10.41
N ALA A 175 -9.21 -11.07 11.40
CA ALA A 175 -9.67 -12.12 12.31
C ALA A 175 -10.39 -13.25 11.56
N ALA A 176 -11.28 -12.90 10.61
CA ALA A 176 -11.98 -13.88 9.79
C ALA A 176 -11.03 -14.75 8.94
N ASP A 177 -9.98 -14.16 8.36
CA ASP A 177 -8.96 -14.93 7.61
C ASP A 177 -8.22 -15.94 8.49
N LEU A 178 -8.09 -15.61 9.77
CA LEU A 178 -7.43 -16.45 10.77
C LEU A 178 -8.38 -17.40 11.50
N ASN A 179 -9.68 -17.36 11.21
CA ASN A 179 -10.73 -18.06 11.95
C ASN A 179 -10.70 -17.78 13.47
N LEU A 180 -10.50 -16.51 13.83
CA LEU A 180 -10.54 -16.02 15.21
C LEU A 180 -11.91 -15.46 15.60
#